data_AF-F4YB96-F1
#
_entry.id   AF-F4YB96-F1
#
_cell.length_a   1.000
_cell.length_b   1.000
_cell.length_c   1.000
_cell.angle_alpha   90.00
_cell.angle_beta   90.00
_cell.angle_gamma   90.00
#
_symmetry.space_group_name_H-M   'P 1'
#
loop_
_entity.id
_entity.type
_entity.pdbx_description
1 polymer ?
#
loop_
_entity_poly.entity_id
_entity_poly.type
_entity_poly.pdbx_seq_one_letter_code
_entity_poly.pdbx_strand_id
1 'polypeptide(L)'
;PAIMDGRFKLSESHAILRYLACAFPRIADHWYPADLYKRAKVESVMDWHRTTFPRGPGSYAFYSVLAPAVGLPLNTKAAARTEKNFIASLATIESVWLQKKGRFLLGSNQPSIADLSLACEIMQLEVLDEKDQERILGPFKRVQKWLDDTKNAMAPHFEEV
;
A
#
# COMPACT_ATOMS: atom_id res chain seq x y z
N PRO A 1 3.18 -13.19 3.99
CA PRO A 1 4.13 -13.90 3.09
C PRO A 1 5.40 -14.32 3.85
N ALA A 2 6.15 -15.28 3.30
CA ALA A 2 7.46 -15.70 3.77
C ALA A 2 8.35 -16.05 2.56
N ILE A 3 9.67 -15.87 2.69
CA ILE A 3 10.66 -16.22 1.66
C ILE A 3 11.72 -17.17 2.22
N MET A 4 12.42 -17.85 1.31
CA MET A 4 13.63 -18.59 1.60
C MET A 4 14.69 -18.22 0.55
N ASP A 5 15.85 -17.74 1.00
CA ASP A 5 17.04 -17.53 0.16
C ASP A 5 18.16 -18.45 0.66
N GLY A 6 18.38 -19.56 -0.06
CA GLY A 6 19.22 -20.66 0.40
C GLY A 6 18.75 -21.22 1.74
N ARG A 7 19.52 -20.97 2.81
CA ARG A 7 19.16 -21.40 4.19
C ARG A 7 18.52 -20.28 5.02
N PHE A 8 18.52 -19.04 4.53
CA PHE A 8 17.93 -17.91 5.22
C PHE A 8 16.41 -17.92 5.04
N LYS A 9 15.66 -17.73 6.12
CA LYS A 9 14.19 -17.70 6.14
C LYS A 9 13.75 -16.37 6.73
N LEU A 10 12.78 -15.72 6.10
CA LEU A 10 12.26 -14.44 6.56
C LEU A 10 10.75 -14.36 6.33
N SER A 11 10.04 -13.85 7.33
CA SER A 11 8.62 -13.50 7.26
C SER A 11 8.43 -12.00 7.45
N GLU A 12 7.19 -11.53 7.27
CA GLU A 12 6.77 -10.12 7.19
C GLU A 12 7.10 -9.45 5.84
N SER A 13 6.06 -8.95 5.16
CA SER A 13 6.17 -8.36 3.82
C SER A 13 7.17 -7.21 3.75
N HIS A 14 7.11 -6.25 4.68
CA HIS A 14 8.06 -5.14 4.69
C HIS A 14 9.51 -5.60 4.98
N ALA A 15 9.71 -6.62 5.82
CA ALA A 15 11.04 -7.15 6.08
C ALA A 15 11.61 -7.85 4.84
N ILE A 16 10.77 -8.62 4.15
CA ILE A 16 11.07 -9.24 2.85
C ILE A 16 11.46 -8.18 1.83
N LEU A 17 10.67 -7.11 1.67
CA LEU A 17 10.97 -6.04 0.70
C LEU A 17 12.32 -5.36 0.98
N ARG A 18 12.62 -5.05 2.24
CA ARG A 18 13.93 -4.50 2.65
C ARG A 18 15.07 -5.47 2.32
N TYR A 19 14.88 -6.76 2.64
CA TYR A 19 15.87 -7.79 2.35
C TYR A 19 16.15 -7.90 0.85
N LEU A 20 15.10 -8.01 0.02
CA LEU A 20 15.23 -8.11 -1.42
C LEU A 20 15.93 -6.87 -2.01
N ALA A 21 15.60 -5.68 -1.54
CA ALA A 21 16.23 -4.45 -2.03
C ALA A 21 17.72 -4.36 -1.65
N CYS A 22 18.12 -4.89 -0.48
CA CYS A 22 19.52 -4.85 -0.03
C CYS A 22 20.37 -6.03 -0.54
N ALA A 23 19.79 -7.22 -0.64
CA ALA A 23 20.53 -8.45 -0.93
C ALA A 23 20.91 -8.58 -2.41
N PHE A 24 20.17 -7.93 -3.31
CA PHE A 24 20.34 -8.07 -4.75
C PHE A 24 20.83 -6.75 -5.39
N PRO A 25 22.12 -6.65 -5.76
CA PRO A 25 22.71 -5.40 -6.29
C PRO A 25 22.09 -4.86 -7.57
N ARG A 26 21.30 -5.67 -8.29
CA ARG A 26 20.58 -5.27 -9.51
C ARG A 26 19.31 -4.48 -9.20
N ILE A 27 18.83 -4.48 -7.97
CA ILE A 27 17.66 -3.71 -7.57
C ILE A 27 18.05 -2.24 -7.47
N ALA A 28 17.29 -1.39 -8.14
CA ALA A 28 17.58 0.04 -8.20
C ALA A 28 17.44 0.70 -6.81
N ASP A 29 18.37 1.61 -6.49
CA ASP A 29 18.48 2.27 -5.18
C ASP A 29 17.20 2.98 -4.73
N HIS A 30 16.39 3.48 -5.68
CA HIS A 30 15.16 4.20 -5.35
C HIS A 30 14.13 3.35 -4.57
N TRP A 31 14.17 2.02 -4.69
CA TRP A 31 13.27 1.13 -3.95
C TRP A 31 13.52 1.21 -2.44
N TYR A 32 14.77 1.16 -2.01
CA TYR A 32 15.18 1.28 -0.60
C TYR A 32 16.54 1.98 -0.52
N PRO A 33 16.56 3.33 -0.50
CA PRO A 33 17.79 4.11 -0.70
C PRO A 33 18.91 3.77 0.28
N ALA A 34 20.15 3.78 -0.18
CA ALA A 34 21.34 3.71 0.67
C ALA A 34 21.54 4.97 1.52
N ASP A 35 21.11 6.13 1.00
CA ASP A 35 21.15 7.39 1.74
C ASP A 35 20.27 7.33 3.00
N LEU A 36 20.89 7.59 4.15
CA LEU A 36 20.25 7.46 5.46
C LEU A 36 19.00 8.33 5.59
N TYR A 37 19.04 9.58 5.12
CA TYR A 37 17.93 10.51 5.28
C TYR A 37 16.73 10.14 4.40
N LYS A 38 16.98 9.70 3.16
CA LYS A 38 15.93 9.18 2.27
C LYS A 38 15.34 7.90 2.82
N ARG A 39 16.18 6.96 3.28
CA ARG A 39 15.76 5.70 3.89
C ARG A 39 14.86 5.92 5.10
N ALA A 40 15.27 6.79 6.02
CA ALA A 40 14.49 7.10 7.22
C ALA A 40 13.09 7.64 6.89
N LYS A 41 12.95 8.43 5.82
CA LYS A 41 11.64 8.89 5.35
C LYS A 41 10.80 7.74 4.78
N VAL A 42 11.39 6.86 3.98
CA VAL A 42 10.70 5.66 3.45
C VAL A 42 10.23 4.77 4.60
N GLU A 43 11.08 4.54 5.60
CA GLU A 43 10.74 3.77 6.79
C GLU A 43 9.62 4.41 7.62
N SER A 44 9.64 5.73 7.77
CA SER A 44 8.55 6.46 8.45
C SER A 44 7.20 6.20 7.79
N VAL A 45 7.12 6.16 6.46
CA VAL A 45 5.89 5.83 5.73
C VAL A 45 5.50 4.37 5.94
N MET A 46 6.45 3.44 5.89
CA MET A 46 6.19 2.01 6.10
C MET A 46 5.70 1.70 7.52
N ASP A 47 6.24 2.37 8.54
CA ASP A 47 5.82 2.16 9.93
C ASP A 47 4.47 2.82 10.20
N TRP A 48 4.22 4.00 9.61
CA TRP A 48 2.89 4.60 9.59
C TRP A 48 1.84 3.69 8.92
N HIS A 49 2.19 3.10 7.77
CA HIS A 49 1.36 2.12 7.08
C HIS A 49 1.00 0.97 8.02
N ARG A 50 1.99 0.35 8.67
CA ARG A 50 1.78 -0.83 9.52
C ARG A 50 0.94 -0.54 10.77
N THR A 51 1.00 0.67 11.31
CA THR A 51 0.24 1.09 12.50
C THR A 51 -1.17 1.57 12.18
N THR A 52 -1.42 2.01 10.94
CA THR A 52 -2.70 2.63 10.53
C THR A 52 -3.60 1.66 9.75
N PHE A 53 -3.03 0.80 8.91
CA PHE A 53 -3.78 -0.04 7.95
C PHE A 53 -4.34 -1.38 8.44
N PRO A 54 -4.03 -1.92 9.64
CA PRO A 54 -4.78 -3.06 10.18
C PRO A 54 -6.29 -2.81 10.37
N ARG A 55 -6.77 -1.59 10.07
CA ARG A 55 -8.19 -1.20 10.00
C ARG A 55 -8.55 -0.52 8.68
N GLY A 56 -7.77 -0.79 7.64
CA GLY A 56 -7.83 -0.13 6.34
C GLY A 56 -8.72 -0.88 5.33
N PRO A 57 -8.35 -0.89 4.04
CA PRO A 57 -9.20 -1.33 2.93
C PRO A 57 -9.54 -2.83 2.99
N GLY A 58 -8.57 -3.70 3.31
CA GLY A 58 -8.83 -5.15 3.44
C GLY A 58 -9.82 -5.50 4.54
N SER A 59 -9.76 -4.78 5.67
CA SER A 59 -10.73 -4.97 6.75
C SER A 59 -12.12 -4.49 6.35
N TYR A 60 -12.21 -3.35 5.63
CA TYR A 60 -13.49 -2.91 5.09
C TYR A 60 -14.07 -3.94 4.13
N ALA A 61 -13.31 -4.34 3.11
CA ALA A 61 -13.71 -5.35 2.13
C ALA A 61 -14.12 -6.68 2.80
N PHE A 62 -13.42 -7.09 3.85
CA PHE A 62 -13.79 -8.26 4.62
C PHE A 62 -15.16 -8.12 5.30
N TYR A 63 -15.38 -7.05 6.05
CA TYR A 63 -16.62 -6.88 6.81
C TYR A 63 -17.83 -6.50 5.94
N SER A 64 -17.61 -5.91 4.75
CA SER A 64 -18.67 -5.49 3.83
C SER A 64 -19.00 -6.51 2.75
N VAL A 65 -18.03 -7.33 2.32
CA VAL A 65 -18.21 -8.24 1.17
C VAL A 65 -17.71 -9.66 1.43
N LEU A 66 -16.50 -9.86 1.97
CA LEU A 66 -15.84 -11.18 1.93
C LEU A 66 -16.18 -12.10 3.10
N ALA A 67 -16.69 -11.60 4.23
CA ALA A 67 -16.99 -12.44 5.41
C ALA A 67 -17.90 -13.66 5.10
N PRO A 68 -18.98 -13.54 4.28
CA PRO A 68 -19.80 -14.67 3.90
C PRO A 68 -19.05 -15.79 3.17
N ALA A 69 -18.00 -15.46 2.40
CA ALA A 69 -17.20 -16.45 1.67
C ALA A 69 -16.42 -17.40 2.60
N VAL A 70 -16.24 -17.01 3.86
CA VAL A 70 -15.61 -17.82 4.91
C VAL A 70 -16.60 -18.26 6.01
N GLY A 71 -17.91 -18.19 5.73
CA GLY A 71 -18.96 -18.63 6.66
C GLY A 71 -19.23 -17.68 7.82
N LEU A 72 -18.76 -16.43 7.74
CA LEU A 72 -18.99 -15.40 8.76
C LEU A 72 -20.05 -14.39 8.29
N PRO A 73 -20.85 -13.82 9.20
CA PRO A 73 -21.81 -12.80 8.84
C PRO A 73 -21.10 -11.48 8.50
N LEU A 74 -21.73 -10.69 7.63
CA LEU A 74 -21.35 -9.30 7.42
C LEU A 74 -21.47 -8.50 8.72
N ASN A 75 -20.57 -7.52 8.90
CA ASN A 75 -20.56 -6.68 10.09
C ASN A 75 -20.57 -5.20 9.70
N THR A 76 -21.77 -4.64 9.56
CA THR A 76 -21.98 -3.26 9.13
C THR A 76 -21.35 -2.23 10.06
N LYS A 77 -21.36 -2.47 11.38
CA LYS A 77 -20.71 -1.58 12.37
C LYS A 77 -19.19 -1.59 12.21
N ALA A 78 -18.59 -2.77 12.02
CA ALA A 78 -17.16 -2.88 11.77
C ALA A 78 -16.78 -2.27 10.43
N ALA A 79 -17.55 -2.53 9.37
CA ALA A 79 -17.36 -1.96 8.04
C ALA A 79 -17.38 -0.42 8.07
N ALA A 80 -18.39 0.19 8.68
CA ALA A 80 -18.47 1.65 8.81
C ALA A 80 -17.29 2.25 9.60
N ARG A 81 -16.82 1.54 10.63
CA ARG A 81 -15.65 1.96 11.42
C ARG A 81 -14.35 1.87 10.60
N THR A 82 -14.13 0.78 9.90
CA THR A 82 -12.93 0.58 9.06
C THR A 82 -12.91 1.55 7.90
N GLU A 83 -14.05 1.77 7.27
CA GLU A 83 -14.21 2.76 6.21
C GLU A 83 -13.84 4.16 6.68
N LYS A 84 -14.36 4.61 7.82
CA LYS A 84 -14.02 5.93 8.37
C LYS A 84 -12.51 6.08 8.60
N ASN A 85 -11.86 5.05 9.15
CA ASN A 85 -10.41 5.07 9.37
C ASN A 85 -9.64 5.08 8.05
N PHE A 86 -10.13 4.34 7.07
CA PHE A 86 -9.52 4.25 5.77
C PHE A 86 -9.61 5.58 5.00
N ILE A 87 -10.76 6.24 5.02
CA ILE A 87 -10.94 7.60 4.46
C ILE A 87 -9.97 8.59 5.13
N ALA A 88 -9.79 8.52 6.45
CA ALA A 88 -8.80 9.35 7.14
C ALA A 88 -7.35 9.04 6.71
N SER A 89 -7.06 7.78 6.41
CA SER A 89 -5.76 7.34 5.90
C SER A 89 -5.51 7.84 4.49
N LEU A 90 -6.51 7.78 3.60
CA LEU A 90 -6.46 8.36 2.25
C LEU A 90 -6.22 9.87 2.30
N ALA A 91 -6.90 10.59 3.21
CA ALA A 91 -6.66 12.02 3.42
C ALA A 91 -5.22 12.30 3.89
N THR A 92 -4.66 11.43 4.73
CA THR A 92 -3.26 11.54 5.17
C THR A 92 -2.29 11.28 4.02
N ILE A 93 -2.55 10.26 3.19
CA ILE A 93 -1.73 10.01 1.98
C ILE A 93 -1.74 11.23 1.09
N GLU A 94 -2.92 11.77 0.77
CA GLU A 94 -3.05 12.90 -0.15
C GLU A 94 -2.40 14.18 0.40
N SER A 95 -2.57 14.49 1.69
CA SER A 95 -2.10 15.75 2.26
C SER A 95 -0.66 15.73 2.77
N VAL A 96 -0.18 14.58 3.28
CA VAL A 96 1.12 14.47 3.95
C VAL A 96 2.13 13.73 3.07
N TRP A 97 1.77 12.53 2.61
CA TRP A 97 2.75 11.64 1.97
C TRP A 97 2.94 11.94 0.48
N LEU A 98 1.88 12.32 -0.22
CA LEU A 98 1.92 12.86 -1.57
C LEU A 98 2.24 14.36 -1.49
N GLN A 99 3.52 14.69 -1.63
CA GLN A 99 3.97 16.08 -1.66
C GLN A 99 3.64 16.74 -3.00
N LYS A 100 3.66 18.08 -3.05
CA LYS A 100 3.34 18.84 -4.28
C LYS A 100 4.34 18.61 -5.43
N LYS A 101 5.57 18.24 -5.08
CA LYS A 101 6.64 17.89 -6.03
C LYS A 101 6.68 16.37 -6.15
N GLY A 102 7.03 15.86 -7.32
CA GLY A 102 7.18 14.42 -7.55
C GLY A 102 5.87 13.72 -7.90
N ARG A 103 6.01 12.47 -8.36
CA ARG A 103 4.91 11.59 -8.75
C ARG A 103 4.58 10.54 -7.68
N PHE A 104 5.54 10.27 -6.79
CA PHE A 104 5.49 9.22 -5.78
C PHE A 104 5.51 9.81 -4.37
N LEU A 105 5.31 8.96 -3.36
CA LEU A 105 5.36 9.35 -1.96
C LEU A 105 6.67 10.06 -1.63
N LEU A 106 6.63 10.91 -0.60
CA LEU A 106 7.76 11.74 -0.15
C LEU A 106 8.26 12.74 -1.21
N GLY A 107 7.46 12.95 -2.24
CA GLY A 107 7.74 13.86 -3.35
C GLY A 107 8.84 13.37 -4.30
N SER A 108 8.99 12.06 -4.41
CA SER A 108 9.98 11.42 -5.29
C SER A 108 9.51 11.37 -6.76
N ASN A 109 10.46 11.33 -7.69
CA ASN A 109 10.19 11.07 -9.12
C ASN A 109 10.20 9.58 -9.48
N GLN A 110 10.64 8.73 -8.54
CA GLN A 110 10.71 7.27 -8.64
C GLN A 110 10.00 6.63 -7.44
N PRO A 111 9.37 5.45 -7.60
CA PRO A 111 8.67 4.77 -6.51
C PRO A 111 9.65 4.19 -5.49
N SER A 112 9.17 3.89 -4.29
CA SER A 112 9.89 3.16 -3.25
C SER A 112 9.10 1.94 -2.78
N ILE A 113 9.69 1.12 -1.91
CA ILE A 113 8.95 0.00 -1.28
C ILE A 113 7.75 0.47 -0.45
N ALA A 114 7.74 1.73 -0.01
CA ALA A 114 6.57 2.33 0.63
C ALA A 114 5.42 2.55 -0.35
N ASP A 115 5.73 2.98 -1.59
CA ASP A 115 4.73 3.15 -2.64
C ASP A 115 4.07 1.81 -2.99
N LEU A 116 4.90 0.79 -3.24
CA LEU A 116 4.45 -0.58 -3.51
C LEU A 116 3.55 -1.12 -2.39
N SER A 117 3.97 -0.98 -1.14
CA SER A 117 3.23 -1.52 0.00
C SER A 117 1.86 -0.87 0.17
N LEU A 118 1.80 0.47 0.07
CA LEU A 118 0.53 1.20 0.20
C LEU A 118 -0.38 0.99 -1.00
N ALA A 119 0.16 0.96 -2.23
CA ALA A 119 -0.63 0.74 -3.43
C ALA A 119 -1.30 -0.64 -3.41
N CYS A 120 -0.53 -1.68 -3.10
CA CYS A 120 -1.03 -3.05 -2.95
C CYS A 120 -2.17 -3.15 -1.93
N GLU A 121 -2.04 -2.45 -0.80
CA GLU A 121 -3.08 -2.46 0.23
C GLU A 121 -4.37 -1.76 -0.25
N ILE A 122 -4.27 -0.58 -0.89
CA ILE A 122 -5.45 0.15 -1.39
C ILE A 122 -6.16 -0.62 -2.50
N MET A 123 -5.42 -1.34 -3.33
CA MET A 123 -5.99 -2.15 -4.40
C MET A 123 -6.87 -3.30 -3.92
N GLN A 124 -6.84 -3.66 -2.63
CA GLN A 124 -7.81 -4.61 -2.08
C GLN A 124 -9.26 -4.11 -2.20
N LEU A 125 -9.49 -2.82 -2.46
CA LEU A 125 -10.82 -2.28 -2.80
C LEU A 125 -11.34 -2.76 -4.16
N GLU A 126 -10.48 -3.27 -5.05
CA GLU A 126 -10.89 -3.76 -6.38
C GLU A 126 -11.84 -4.96 -6.28
N VAL A 127 -11.92 -5.60 -5.10
CA VAL A 127 -12.89 -6.67 -4.81
C VAL A 127 -14.32 -6.14 -4.57
N LEU A 128 -14.47 -4.83 -4.38
CA LEU A 128 -15.77 -4.17 -4.20
C LEU A 128 -16.40 -3.86 -5.56
N ASP A 129 -17.68 -3.52 -5.57
CA ASP A 129 -18.30 -2.97 -6.77
C ASP A 129 -17.74 -1.57 -7.12
N GLU A 130 -17.83 -1.20 -8.40
CA GLU A 130 -17.32 0.08 -8.91
C GLU A 130 -17.93 1.30 -8.19
N LYS A 131 -19.17 1.17 -7.72
CA LYS A 131 -19.87 2.26 -7.03
C LYS A 131 -19.25 2.55 -5.68
N ASP A 132 -18.92 1.51 -4.91
CA ASP A 132 -18.23 1.66 -3.62
C ASP A 132 -16.78 2.09 -3.81
N GLN A 133 -16.10 1.60 -4.84
CA GLN A 133 -14.76 2.07 -5.20
C GLN A 133 -14.77 3.58 -5.49
N GLU A 134 -15.65 4.07 -6.36
CA GLU A 134 -15.75 5.50 -6.68
C GLU A 134 -16.21 6.33 -5.48
N ARG A 135 -17.10 5.80 -4.64
CA ARG A 135 -17.55 6.51 -3.43
C ARG A 135 -16.42 6.73 -2.43
N ILE A 136 -15.49 5.77 -2.31
CA ILE A 136 -14.38 5.82 -1.35
C ILE A 136 -13.18 6.55 -1.94
N LEU A 137 -12.75 6.19 -3.16
CA LEU A 137 -11.54 6.76 -3.79
C LEU A 137 -11.83 8.03 -4.60
N GLY A 138 -13.05 8.23 -5.08
CA GLY A 138 -13.49 9.37 -5.90
C GLY A 138 -13.03 10.74 -5.38
N PRO A 139 -13.15 11.03 -4.07
CA PRO A 139 -12.68 12.29 -3.49
C PRO A 139 -11.16 12.51 -3.52
N PHE A 140 -10.37 11.44 -3.68
CA PHE A 140 -8.91 11.44 -3.53
C PHE A 140 -8.19 11.34 -4.88
N LYS A 141 -8.35 12.38 -5.71
CA LYS A 141 -7.86 12.36 -7.10
C LYS A 141 -6.34 12.21 -7.20
N ARG A 142 -5.58 12.73 -6.23
CA ARG A 142 -4.12 12.57 -6.22
C ARG A 142 -3.71 11.16 -5.85
N VAL A 143 -4.46 10.50 -4.94
CA VAL A 143 -4.25 9.09 -4.62
C VAL A 143 -4.54 8.21 -5.84
N GLN A 144 -5.65 8.43 -6.55
CA GLN A 144 -5.96 7.69 -7.78
C GLN A 144 -4.85 7.82 -8.81
N LYS A 145 -4.42 9.05 -9.09
CA LYS A 145 -3.31 9.28 -10.02
C LYS A 145 -2.01 8.59 -9.57
N TRP A 146 -1.70 8.65 -8.28
CA TRP A 146 -0.51 8.01 -7.72
C TRP A 146 -0.58 6.47 -7.79
N LEU A 147 -1.76 5.87 -7.62
CA LEU A 147 -1.96 4.44 -7.84
C LEU A 147 -1.65 4.07 -9.29
N ASP A 148 -2.20 4.79 -10.25
CA ASP A 148 -1.93 4.56 -11.67
C ASP A 148 -0.45 4.74 -12.00
N ASP A 149 0.18 5.80 -11.51
CA ASP A 149 1.62 6.04 -11.69
C ASP A 149 2.47 4.91 -11.07
N THR A 150 2.02 4.33 -9.95
CA THR A 150 2.68 3.20 -9.28
C THR A 150 2.51 1.91 -10.06
N LYS A 151 1.29 1.57 -10.51
CA LYS A 151 1.03 0.41 -11.38
C LYS A 151 1.89 0.48 -12.65
N ASN A 152 1.89 1.63 -13.31
CA ASN A 152 2.68 1.87 -14.53
C ASN A 152 4.19 1.75 -14.29
N ALA A 153 4.70 2.19 -13.14
CA ALA A 153 6.12 2.06 -12.80
C ALA A 153 6.55 0.61 -12.53
N MET A 154 5.59 -0.28 -12.30
CA MET A 154 5.80 -1.71 -12.05
C MET A 154 5.49 -2.59 -13.25
N ALA A 155 5.04 -2.01 -14.36
CA ALA A 155 4.81 -2.73 -15.61
C ALA A 155 6.14 -3.31 -16.19
N PRO A 156 6.10 -4.49 -16.83
CA PRO A 156 4.92 -5.33 -17.05
C PRO A 156 4.54 -6.21 -15.86
N HIS A 157 5.44 -6.37 -14.88
CA HIS A 157 5.31 -7.33 -13.78
C HIS A 157 4.08 -7.10 -12.89
N PHE A 158 3.55 -5.89 -12.88
CA PHE A 158 2.32 -5.58 -12.15
C PHE A 158 1.10 -6.36 -12.68
N GLU A 159 1.02 -6.57 -13.98
CA GLU A 159 -0.11 -7.25 -14.65
C GLU A 159 0.01 -8.78 -14.61
N GLU A 160 1.16 -9.30 -14.17
CA GLU A 160 1.43 -10.75 -14.08
C GLU A 160 0.89 -11.38 -12.78
N VAL A 161 0.41 -10.56 -11.84
CA VAL A 161 0.03 -10.95 -10.47
C VAL A 161 -1.47 -10.71 -10.26
#